data_AF-A0AAW8TSW6-F1
#
_entry.id   AF-A0AAW8TSW6-F1
#
_cell.length_a   1.000
_cell.length_b   1.000
_cell.length_c   1.000
_cell.angle_alpha   90.00
_cell.angle_beta   90.00
_cell.angle_gamma   90.00
#
_symmetry.space_group_name_H-M   'P 1'
#
loop_
_entity.id
_entity.type
_entity.pdbx_description
1 polymer ?
#
loop_
_entity_poly.entity_id
_entity_poly.type
_entity_poly.pdbx_seq_one_letter_code
_entity_poly.pdbx_strand_id
1 'polypeptide(L)' 'MTEPTFEESLQELEQIVTRLEKGDVPLEDALEAFQKGMALSKQCQETLTKAEQTLTKMMDENNQEVPFEEAGA' A
#
# COMPACT_ATOMS: atom_id res chain seq x y z
N MET A 1 -6.40 10.19 16.10
CA MET A 1 -5.97 8.80 15.86
C MET A 1 -5.00 8.85 14.70
N THR A 2 -3.80 8.31 14.87
CA THR A 2 -2.75 8.32 13.84
C THR A 2 -3.03 7.20 12.85
N GLU A 3 -3.01 7.49 11.54
CA GLU A 3 -3.09 6.44 10.53
C GLU A 3 -1.82 5.56 10.60
N PRO A 4 -1.94 4.23 10.43
CA PRO A 4 -0.78 3.35 10.44
C PRO A 4 0.15 3.67 9.26
N THR A 5 1.45 3.55 9.50
CA THR A 5 2.48 3.65 8.46
C THR A 5 2.34 2.53 7.42
N PHE A 6 3.05 2.69 6.30
CA PHE A 6 3.09 1.68 5.26
C PHE A 6 3.64 0.36 5.81
N GLU A 7 4.74 0.43 6.55
CA GLU A 7 5.43 -0.71 7.16
C GLU A 7 4.52 -1.44 8.17
N GLU A 8 3.78 -0.69 8.99
CA GLU A 8 2.82 -1.29 9.93
C GLU A 8 1.67 -1.98 9.20
N SER A 9 1.12 -1.36 8.16
CA SER A 9 0.05 -1.94 7.34
C SER A 9 0.51 -3.21 6.62
N LEU A 10 1.74 -3.21 6.11
CA LEU A 10 2.35 -4.36 5.44
C LEU A 10 2.59 -5.51 6.42
N GLN A 11 3.13 -5.21 7.60
CA GLN A 11 3.37 -6.21 8.64
C GLN A 11 2.06 -6.86 9.11
N GLU A 12 1.00 -6.07 9.25
CA GLU A 12 -0.32 -6.60 9.62
C GLU A 12 -0.91 -7.50 8.52
N LEU A 13 -0.73 -7.14 7.25
CA LEU A 13 -1.13 -7.96 6.12
C LEU A 13 -0.39 -9.31 6.11
N GLU A 14 0.93 -9.32 6.32
CA GLU A 14 1.74 -10.54 6.41
C GLU A 14 1.26 -11.48 7.53
N GLN A 15 0.90 -10.92 8.68
CA GLN A 15 0.35 -11.69 9.80
C GLN A 15 -0.99 -12.32 9.45
N ILE A 16 -1.86 -11.59 8.75
CA ILE A 16 -3.16 -12.10 8.28
C ILE A 16 -2.95 -13.26 7.30
N VAL A 17 -2.07 -13.09 6.31
CA VAL A 17 -1.74 -14.15 5.34
C VAL A 17 -1.22 -15.38 6.06
N THR A 18 -0.23 -15.21 6.95
CA THR A 18 0.34 -16.30 7.75
C THR A 18 -0.73 -17.02 8.58
N ARG A 19 -1.69 -16.28 9.15
CA ARG A 19 -2.80 -16.86 9.92
C ARG A 19 -3.72 -17.68 9.03
N LEU A 20 -4.08 -17.17 7.86
CA LEU A 20 -4.95 -17.88 6.91
C LEU A 20 -4.28 -19.14 6.34
N GLU A 21 -2.98 -19.08 6.02
CA GLU A 21 -2.21 -20.20 5.50
C GLU A 21 -2.07 -21.37 6.49
N LYS A 22 -2.09 -21.09 7.80
CA LYS A 22 -2.05 -22.13 8.84
C LYS A 22 -3.29 -23.04 8.82
N GLY A 23 -4.41 -22.60 8.25
CA GLY A 23 -5.61 -23.41 8.04
C GLY A 23 -6.40 -23.81 9.30
N ASP A 24 -5.89 -23.57 10.50
CA ASP A 24 -6.55 -23.86 11.79
C ASP A 24 -7.37 -22.66 12.31
N VAL A 25 -8.05 -21.96 11.40
CA VAL A 25 -8.84 -20.77 11.69
C VAL A 25 -10.31 -21.07 11.41
N PRO A 26 -11.23 -20.81 12.37
CA PRO A 26 -12.66 -20.93 12.11
C PRO A 26 -13.08 -20.15 10.87
N LEU A 27 -14.08 -20.66 10.14
CA LEU A 27 -14.52 -20.04 8.87
C LEU A 27 -14.90 -18.57 9.02
N GLU A 28 -15.59 -18.21 10.10
CA GLU A 28 -16.02 -16.84 10.40
C GLU A 28 -14.80 -15.91 10.57
N ASP A 29 -13.85 -16.31 11.44
CA ASP A 29 -12.57 -15.61 11.63
C ASP A 29 -11.76 -15.50 10.34
N ALA A 30 -11.78 -16.55 9.50
CA ALA A 30 -11.07 -16.56 8.23
C ALA A 30 -11.66 -15.56 7.24
N LEU A 31 -12.99 -15.42 7.21
CA LEU A 31 -13.68 -14.42 6.40
C LEU A 31 -13.37 -13.00 6.85
N GLU A 32 -13.37 -12.75 8.16
CA GLU A 32 -12.99 -11.44 8.72
C GLU A 32 -11.53 -11.10 8.42
N ALA A 33 -10.61 -12.05 8.65
CA ALA A 33 -9.20 -11.89 8.34
C ALA A 33 -8.98 -11.62 6.85
N PHE A 34 -9.68 -12.33 5.97
CA PHE A 34 -9.61 -12.11 4.53
C PHE A 34 -10.08 -10.71 4.13
N GLN A 35 -11.23 -10.26 4.63
CA GLN A 35 -11.73 -8.91 4.35
C GLN A 35 -10.75 -7.83 4.81
N LYS A 36 -10.19 -7.99 6.01
CA LYS A 36 -9.17 -7.08 6.53
C LYS A 36 -7.91 -7.10 5.68
N GLY A 37 -7.43 -8.28 5.28
CA GLY A 37 -6.28 -8.43 4.40
C GLY A 37 -6.49 -7.75 3.04
N MET A 38 -7.69 -7.87 2.45
CA MET A 38 -8.04 -7.18 1.21
C MET A 38 -8.00 -5.65 1.35
N ALA A 39 -8.50 -5.12 2.47
CA ALA A 39 -8.45 -3.68 2.74
C ALA A 39 -7.00 -3.17 2.90
N LEU A 40 -6.18 -3.88 3.69
CA LEU A 40 -4.78 -3.55 3.88
C LEU A 40 -3.96 -3.63 2.58
N SER A 41 -4.19 -4.68 1.78
CA SER A 41 -3.54 -4.85 0.47
C SER A 41 -3.85 -3.67 -0.45
N LYS A 42 -5.12 -3.25 -0.51
CA LYS A 42 -5.53 -2.08 -1.28
C LYS A 42 -4.84 -0.80 -0.79
N GLN A 43 -4.79 -0.58 0.52
CA GLN A 43 -4.12 0.58 1.11
C GLN A 43 -2.61 0.61 0.80
N CYS A 44 -1.94 -0.54 0.88
CA CYS A 44 -0.52 -0.66 0.54
C CYS A 44 -0.30 -0.31 -0.94
N GLN A 45 -1.14 -0.86 -1.83
CA GLN A 45 -1.07 -0.56 -3.26
C GLN A 45 -1.28 0.93 -3.55
N GLU A 46 -2.28 1.56 -2.94
CA GLU A 46 -2.54 3.00 -3.09
C GLU A 46 -1.36 3.85 -2.62
N THR A 47 -0.72 3.45 -1.51
CA THR A 47 0.45 4.14 -0.97
C THR A 47 1.64 4.06 -1.94
N LEU A 48 1.91 2.87 -2.48
CA LEU A 48 2.96 2.66 -3.48
C LEU A 48 2.69 3.44 -4.76
N THR A 49 1.45 3.42 -5.26
CA THR A 49 1.06 4.18 -6.45
C THR A 49 1.22 5.69 -6.24
N LYS A 50 0.88 6.23 -5.07
CA LYS A 50 1.12 7.64 -4.74
C LYS A 50 2.60 7.98 -4.70
N ALA A 51 3.43 7.10 -4.11
CA ALA A 51 4.87 7.27 -4.08
C ALA A 51 5.46 7.29 -5.50
N GLU A 52 5.06 6.35 -6.36
CA GLU A 52 5.45 6.29 -7.77
C GLU A 52 5.01 7.54 -8.55
N GLN A 53 3.79 8.02 -8.36
CA GLN A 53 3.30 9.26 -8.97
C GLN A 53 4.10 10.50 -8.53
N THR A 54 4.54 10.52 -7.27
CA THR A 54 5.37 11.61 -6.75
C THR A 54 6.77 11.56 -7.35
N LEU A 55 7.33 10.37 -7.57
CA LEU A 55 8.64 10.20 -8.21
C LEU A 55 8.61 10.51 -9.71
N THR A 56 7.50 10.21 -10.38
CA THR A 56 7.33 10.44 -11.82
C THR A 56 7.01 11.89 -12.18
N LYS A 57 6.83 12.79 -11.21
CA LYS A 57 6.51 14.19 -11.44
C LYS A 57 7.51 15.12 -10.74
N MET A 58 8.12 16.02 -11.49
CA MET A 58 9.00 17.09 -10.99
C MET A 58 8.39 18.45 -11.34
N MET A 59 8.67 19.49 -10.54
CA MET A 59 8.43 20.87 -10.96
C MET A 59 9.62 21.38 -11.78
N ASP A 60 9.36 21.90 -12.98
CA ASP A 60 10.37 22.59 -13.78
C ASP A 60 10.66 24.02 -13.25
N GLU A 61 11.61 24.72 -13.87
CA GLU A 61 11.97 26.10 -13.52
C GLU A 61 10.81 27.11 -13.72
N ASN A 62 9.77 26.72 -14.47
CA ASN A 62 8.58 27.52 -14.75
C ASN A 62 7.39 27.14 -13.85
N ASN A 63 7.63 26.34 -12.80
CA ASN A 63 6.63 25.90 -11.85
C ASN A 63 5.54 24.99 -12.48
N GLN A 64 5.85 24.32 -13.59
CA GLN A 64 4.99 23.34 -14.27
C GLN A 64 5.32 21.92 -13.81
N GLU A 65 4.29 21.09 -13.58
CA GLU A 65 4.48 19.64 -13.35
C GLU A 65 4.90 18.97 -14.66
N VAL A 66 6.13 18.48 -14.71
CA VAL A 66 6.68 17.73 -15.83
C VAL A 66 6.99 16.29 -15.41
N PRO A 67 6.90 15.30 -16.33
CA PRO A 67 7.39 13.95 -16.05
C PRO A 67 8.87 13.97 -15.65
N PHE A 68 9.24 13.20 -14.63
CA PHE A 68 10.62 13.11 -14.13
C PHE A 68 11.60 12.66 -15.23
N GLU A 69 11.15 11.85 -16.18
CA GLU A 69 11.95 11.42 -17.34
C GLU A 69 12.32 12.56 -18.30
N GLU A 70 11.55 13.66 -18.33
CA GLU A 70 11.80 14.80 -19.22
C GLU A 70 12.71 15.87 -18.59
N ALA A 71 12.86 15.88 -17.26
CA ALA A 71 13.67 16.88 -16.56
C ALA A 71 15.19 16.63 -16.61
N GLY A 72 15.63 15.52 -17.20
CA GLY A 72 17.04 15.13 -17.32
C GLY A 72 17.64 15.27 -18.73
N ALA A 73 16.90 15.84 -19.69
CA ALA A 73 17.31 16.00 -21.09
C ALA A 73 17.83 17.41 -21.41
#